data_AF-H8KAR6-F1
#
_entry.id   AF-H8KAR6-F1
#
_cell.length_a   1.000
_cell.length_b   1.000
_cell.length_c   1.000
_cell.angle_alpha   90.00
_cell.angle_beta   90.00
_cell.angle_gamma   90.00
#
_symmetry.space_group_name_H-M   'P 1'
#
loop_
_entity.id
_entity.type
_entity.pdbx_description
1 polymer ?
#
loop_
_entity_poly.entity_id
_entity_poly.type
_entity_poly.pdbx_seq_one_letter_code
_entity_poly.pdbx_strand_id
1 'polypeptide(L)' 'MGSHDPKGVIGYPINEVWIFAMNTEQDTEFAANYFGFKLQEVRSWYFVQLILAICWNLEDGIENELFLKLADKAYSLV' A
#
# COMPACT_ATOMS: atom_id res chain seq x y z
N MET A 1 -15.47 20.03 6.46
CA MET A 1 -15.89 20.14 5.06
C MET A 1 -15.41 18.89 4.36
N GLY A 2 -16.33 18.03 3.92
CA GLY A 2 -15.99 16.74 3.32
C GLY A 2 -15.53 16.90 1.88
N SER A 3 -14.34 16.39 1.56
CA SER A 3 -13.90 16.18 0.19
C SER A 3 -14.66 14.99 -0.37
N HIS A 4 -15.54 15.24 -1.34
CA HIS A 4 -16.15 14.17 -2.12
C HIS A 4 -15.16 13.74 -3.21
N ASP A 5 -14.63 12.52 -3.11
CA ASP A 5 -13.86 11.87 -4.17
C ASP A 5 -14.77 11.74 -5.42
N PRO A 6 -14.36 12.27 -6.60
CA PRO A 6 -15.13 12.17 -7.84
C PRO A 6 -15.39 10.74 -8.32
N LYS A 7 -14.74 9.71 -7.73
CA LYS A 7 -15.01 8.29 -8.00
C LYS A 7 -16.19 7.71 -7.22
N GLY A 8 -16.78 8.47 -6.29
CA GLY A 8 -17.88 7.99 -5.44
C GLY A 8 -17.45 6.93 -4.42
N VAL A 9 -16.15 6.78 -4.19
CA VAL A 9 -15.61 5.87 -3.18
C VAL A 9 -15.56 6.60 -1.84
N ILE A 10 -16.39 6.17 -0.89
CA ILE A 10 -16.26 6.59 0.51
C ILE A 10 -15.12 5.75 1.10
N GLY A 11 -13.89 6.22 0.92
CA GLY A 11 -12.67 5.54 1.35
C GLY A 11 -11.86 6.34 2.37
N TYR A 12 -10.95 5.67 3.08
CA TYR A 12 -9.97 6.35 3.92
C TYR A 12 -8.97 7.13 3.02
N PRO A 13 -8.51 8.34 3.39
CA PRO A 13 -7.71 9.20 2.50
C PRO A 13 -6.43 8.54 1.96
N ILE A 14 -5.90 7.53 2.68
CA ILE A 14 -4.72 6.78 2.24
C ILE A 14 -4.92 6.06 0.90
N ASN A 15 -6.17 5.73 0.53
CA ASN A 15 -6.48 5.05 -0.73
C ASN A 15 -6.27 5.93 -1.97
N GLU A 16 -6.17 7.24 -1.79
CA GLU A 16 -5.88 8.20 -2.86
C GLU A 16 -4.38 8.49 -3.00
N VAL A 17 -3.56 7.93 -2.10
CA VAL A 17 -2.12 8.17 -2.05
C VAL A 17 -1.37 7.11 -2.86
N TRP A 18 -0.39 7.58 -3.63
CA TRP A 18 0.51 6.74 -4.39
C TRP A 18 1.92 6.91 -3.85
N ILE A 19 2.56 5.82 -3.46
CA ILE A 19 3.97 5.79 -3.06
C ILE A 19 4.68 4.70 -3.83
N PHE A 20 5.94 4.96 -4.17
CA PHE A 20 6.85 3.93 -4.65
C PHE A 20 7.67 3.45 -3.45
N ALA A 21 7.40 2.23 -2.99
CA ALA A 21 8.04 1.66 -1.80
C ALA A 21 8.78 0.36 -2.13
N MET A 22 10.10 0.39 -1.96
CA MET A 22 11.02 -0.74 -2.18
C MET A 22 11.72 -1.14 -0.88
N ASN A 23 11.93 -0.19 0.03
CA ASN A 23 12.30 -0.44 1.41
C ASN A 23 11.07 -0.29 2.29
N THR A 24 10.41 -1.41 2.58
CA THR A 24 9.14 -1.45 3.32
C THR A 24 9.14 -0.63 4.60
N GLU A 25 10.22 -0.64 5.37
CA GLU A 25 10.27 0.06 6.66
C GLU A 25 10.44 1.57 6.47
N GLN A 26 11.49 2.00 5.77
CA GLN A 26 11.81 3.41 5.58
C GLN A 26 10.77 4.15 4.73
N ASP A 27 10.25 3.50 3.68
CA ASP A 27 9.32 4.15 2.75
C ASP A 27 7.92 4.28 3.36
N THR A 28 7.49 3.31 4.18
CA THR A 28 6.21 3.42 4.91
C THR A 28 6.30 4.44 6.06
N GLU A 29 7.45 4.56 6.73
CA GLU A 29 7.71 5.63 7.70
C GLU A 29 7.70 7.01 7.06
N PHE A 30 8.39 7.16 5.92
CA PHE A 30 8.35 8.39 5.15
C PHE A 30 6.92 8.76 4.75
N ALA A 31 6.15 7.82 4.21
CA ALA A 31 4.77 8.06 3.80
C ALA A 31 3.88 8.45 4.99
N ALA A 32 4.00 7.76 6.13
CA ALA A 32 3.26 8.09 7.34
C ALA A 32 3.53 9.54 7.80
N ASN A 33 4.80 9.93 7.83
CA ASN A 33 5.21 11.27 8.24
C ASN A 33 4.81 12.35 7.23
N TYR A 34 5.00 12.09 5.94
CA TYR A 34 4.73 13.06 4.87
C TYR A 34 3.24 13.35 4.73
N PHE A 35 2.39 12.32 4.77
CA PHE A 35 0.94 12.46 4.60
C PHE A 35 0.18 12.62 5.93
N GLY A 36 0.86 12.49 7.07
CA GLY A 36 0.24 12.62 8.39
C GLY A 36 -0.66 11.45 8.79
N PHE A 37 -0.37 10.24 8.27
CA PHE A 37 -1.08 9.02 8.65
C PHE A 37 -0.39 8.30 9.80
N LYS A 38 -1.12 7.40 10.48
CA LYS A 38 -0.48 6.48 11.43
C LYS A 38 0.34 5.45 10.67
N LEU A 39 1.55 5.18 11.14
CA LEU A 39 2.45 4.20 10.52
C LEU A 39 1.80 2.82 10.32
N GLN A 40 1.04 2.33 11.31
CA GLN A 40 0.37 1.03 11.19
C GLN A 40 -0.70 1.00 10.10
N GLU A 41 -1.41 2.11 9.89
CA GLU A 41 -2.41 2.22 8.83
C GLU A 41 -1.74 2.20 7.45
N VAL A 42 -0.58 2.86 7.31
CA VAL A 42 0.23 2.83 6.07
C VAL A 42 0.77 1.44 5.78
N ARG A 43 1.32 0.75 6.78
CA ARG A 43 1.85 -0.61 6.62
C ARG A 43 0.77 -1.62 6.26
N SER A 44 -0.38 -1.55 6.93
CA SER A 44 -1.55 -2.41 6.64
C SER A 44 -2.07 -2.18 5.23
N TRP A 45 -2.19 -0.91 4.82
CA TRP A 45 -2.61 -0.54 3.47
C TRP A 45 -1.60 -1.04 2.42
N TYR A 46 -0.31 -0.80 2.62
CA TYR A 46 0.74 -1.24 1.70
C TYR A 46 0.75 -2.77 1.53
N PHE A 47 0.58 -3.52 2.62
CA PHE A 47 0.47 -4.98 2.54
C PHE A 47 -0.73 -5.42 1.68
N VAL A 48 -1.91 -4.83 1.87
CA VAL A 48 -3.09 -5.13 1.04
C VAL A 48 -2.83 -4.81 -0.44
N GLN A 49 -2.18 -3.67 -0.74
CA GLN A 49 -1.83 -3.31 -2.12
C GLN A 49 -0.87 -4.33 -2.76
N LEU A 50 0.11 -4.84 -2.00
CA LEU A 50 1.01 -5.89 -2.49
C LEU A 50 0.26 -7.18 -2.81
N ILE A 51 -0.65 -7.62 -1.95
CA ILE A 51 -1.47 -8.82 -2.18
C ILE A 51 -2.36 -8.65 -3.43
N LEU A 52 -2.99 -7.49 -3.59
CA LEU A 52 -3.81 -7.20 -4.77
C LEU A 52 -2.97 -7.21 -6.06
N ALA A 53 -1.79 -6.60 -6.03
CA ALA A 53 -0.86 -6.61 -7.16
C ALA A 53 -0.42 -8.04 -7.52
N ILE A 54 -0.16 -8.89 -6.51
CA ILE A 54 0.17 -10.31 -6.74
C ILE A 54 -0.98 -11.02 -7.45
N CYS A 55 -2.22 -10.83 -6.99
CA CYS A 55 -3.39 -11.44 -7.62
C CYS A 55 -3.53 -11.02 -9.09
N TRP A 56 -3.42 -9.72 -9.40
CA TRP A 56 -3.49 -9.23 -10.78
C TRP A 56 -2.36 -9.78 -11.66
N ASN A 57 -1.13 -9.78 -11.16
CA ASN A 57 -0.01 -10.36 -11.91
C ASN A 57 -0.22 -11.85 -12.17
N LEU A 58 -0.80 -12.60 -11.23
CA LEU A 58 -1.14 -14.02 -11.44
C LEU A 58 -2.19 -14.20 -12.54
N GLU A 59 -3.21 -13.34 -12.58
CA GLU A 59 -4.24 -13.33 -13.63
C GLU A 59 -3.63 -13.04 -15.01
N ASP A 60 -2.66 -12.13 -15.08
CA ASP A 60 -1.99 -11.71 -16.31
C ASP A 60 -0.79 -12.60 -16.71
N GLY A 61 -0.43 -13.61 -15.91
CA GLY A 61 0.72 -14.47 -16.15
C GLY A 61 2.07 -13.77 -15.98
N ILE A 62 2.12 -12.71 -15.18
CA ILE A 62 3.30 -11.90 -14.85
C ILE A 62 4.02 -12.48 -13.62
N GLU A 63 5.35 -12.38 -13.61
CA GLU A 63 6.20 -12.82 -12.49
C GLU A 63 5.95 -12.02 -11.22
N ASN A 64 5.90 -12.71 -10.07
CA ASN A 64 5.53 -12.14 -8.77
C ASN A 64 6.62 -12.17 -7.70
N GLU A 65 7.83 -12.62 -8.01
CA GLU A 65 8.86 -12.88 -7.00
C GLU A 65 9.19 -11.64 -6.16
N LEU A 66 9.29 -10.46 -6.80
CA LEU A 66 9.55 -9.20 -6.11
C LEU A 66 8.41 -8.83 -5.14
N PHE A 67 7.16 -8.91 -5.60
CA PHE A 67 6.01 -8.54 -4.78
C PHE A 67 5.82 -9.50 -3.60
N LEU A 68 6.09 -10.79 -3.78
CA LEU A 68 6.08 -11.78 -2.71
C LEU A 68 7.14 -11.48 -1.64
N LYS A 69 8.36 -11.13 -2.05
CA LYS A 69 9.44 -10.72 -1.12
C LYS A 69 9.08 -9.45 -0.34
N LEU A 70 8.43 -8.48 -0.99
CA LEU A 70 7.97 -7.27 -0.33
C LEU A 70 6.81 -7.57 0.63
N ALA A 71 5.89 -8.47 0.26
CA ALA A 71 4.76 -8.85 1.09
C ALA A 71 5.20 -9.58 2.36
N ASP A 72 6.19 -10.48 2.26
CA ASP A 72 6.77 -11.17 3.41
C ASP A 72 7.39 -10.18 4.42
N LYS A 73 8.16 -9.21 3.92
CA LYS A 73 8.70 -8.12 4.75
C LYS A 73 7.60 -7.28 5.39
N ALA A 74 6.60 -6.86 4.61
CA ALA A 74 5.49 -6.05 5.10
C ALA A 74 4.67 -6.79 6.15
N TYR A 75 4.42 -8.08 5.98
CA TYR A 75 3.68 -8.90 6.93
C TYR A 75 4.33 -8.91 8.32
N SER A 76 5.67 -8.90 8.41
CA SER A 76 6.38 -8.82 9.69
C SER A 76 6.22 -7.50 10.45
N LEU A 77 5.72 -6.46 9.77
CA LEU A 77 5.56 -5.09 10.28
C LEU A 77 4.10 -4.69 10.51
N VAL A 78 3.14 -5.53 10.09
CA VAL A 78 1.69 -5.33 10.17
C VAL A 78 1.10 -5.99 11.41
#